data_AF-A0A328SAZ8-F1
#
_entry.id   AF-A0A328SAZ8-F1
#
_cell.length_a   1.000
_cell.length_b   1.000
_cell.length_c   1.000
_cell.angle_alpha   90.00
_cell.angle_beta   90.00
_cell.angle_gamma   90.00
#
_symmetry.space_group_name_H-M   'P 1'
#
loop_
_entity.id
_entity.type
_entity.pdbx_description
1 polymer ?
#
loop_
_entity_poly.entity_id
_entity_poly.type
_entity_poly.pdbx_seq_one_letter_code
_entity_poly.pdbx_strand_id
1 'polypeptide(L)' 'KEITYIHAEAYAAGELKHGPLALIDDGIPVVAILPPGSSYKDTYSNLKETITRGADVIALGSKEDKQLEIIEDKLLFD' A
#
# COMPACT_ATOMS: atom_id res chain seq x y z
N LYS A 1 -12.67 -11.21 -0.04
CA LYS A 1 -13.83 -11.46 -0.95
C LYS A 1 -14.25 -12.92 -1.02
N GLU A 2 -13.41 -13.85 -1.47
CA GLU A 2 -13.86 -15.22 -1.80
C GLU A 2 -14.13 -16.13 -0.59
N ILE A 3 -13.26 -16.08 0.43
CA ILE A 3 -13.35 -16.97 1.60
C ILE A 3 -13.83 -16.21 2.84
N THR A 4 -13.20 -15.06 3.12
CA THR A 4 -13.50 -14.27 4.31
C THR A 4 -14.75 -13.40 4.16
N TYR A 5 -15.25 -13.23 2.93
CA TYR A 5 -16.30 -12.27 2.56
C TYR A 5 -16.03 -10.81 2.95
N ILE A 6 -14.80 -10.49 3.37
CA ILE A 6 -14.35 -9.11 3.58
C ILE A 6 -14.34 -8.42 2.23
N HIS A 7 -14.94 -7.23 2.19
CA HIS A 7 -14.86 -6.34 1.04
C HIS A 7 -13.39 -5.93 0.86
N ALA A 8 -12.82 -6.36 -0.26
CA ALA A 8 -11.46 -6.01 -0.66
C ALA A 8 -11.49 -5.60 -2.12
N GLU A 9 -10.77 -4.54 -2.45
CA GLU A 9 -10.66 -4.01 -3.80
C GLU A 9 -9.19 -3.67 -4.08
N ALA A 10 -8.74 -4.06 -5.28
CA ALA A 10 -7.39 -3.76 -5.73
C ALA A 10 -7.45 -2.57 -6.70
N TYR A 11 -6.55 -1.62 -6.51
CA TYR A 11 -6.41 -0.47 -7.38
C TYR A 11 -5.02 -0.44 -8.01
N ALA A 12 -4.96 -0.03 -9.27
CA ALA A 12 -3.69 0.35 -9.87
C ALA A 12 -3.13 1.58 -9.13
N ALA A 13 -1.81 1.65 -8.98
CA ALA A 13 -1.18 2.75 -8.26
C ALA A 13 -1.57 4.13 -8.84
N GLY A 14 -1.69 4.25 -10.16
CA GLY A 14 -2.11 5.50 -10.79
C GLY A 14 -3.54 5.94 -10.41
N GLU A 15 -4.43 5.01 -10.08
CA GLU A 15 -5.87 5.29 -9.92
C GLU A 15 -6.28 5.63 -8.49
N LEU A 16 -5.45 5.31 -7.49
CA LEU A 16 -5.83 5.47 -6.08
C LEU A 16 -6.22 6.93 -5.75
N LYS A 17 -5.53 7.89 -6.34
CA LYS A 17 -5.78 9.33 -6.14
C LYS A 17 -7.04 9.86 -6.82
N HIS A 18 -7.65 9.09 -7.72
CA HIS A 18 -8.82 9.52 -8.50
C HIS A 18 -10.16 9.26 -7.80
N GLY A 19 -10.13 8.97 -6.49
CA GLY A 19 -11.34 8.73 -5.69
C GLY A 19 -11.11 7.77 -4.53
N PRO A 20 -10.53 6.57 -4.76
CA PRO A 20 -10.40 5.54 -3.74
C PRO A 20 -9.66 5.98 -2.47
N LEU A 21 -8.66 6.84 -2.59
CA LEU A 21 -7.92 7.39 -1.46
C LEU A 21 -8.81 8.16 -0.47
N ALA A 22 -9.93 8.71 -0.92
CA ALA A 22 -10.89 9.40 -0.06
C ALA A 22 -11.65 8.45 0.88
N LEU A 23 -11.61 7.15 0.62
CA LEU A 23 -12.23 6.12 1.46
C LEU A 23 -11.29 5.62 2.56
N ILE A 24 -10.03 6.03 2.55
CA ILE A 24 -9.04 5.67 3.58
C ILE A 24 -9.25 6.52 4.82
N ASP A 25 -9.33 5.84 5.96
CA ASP A 25 -9.51 6.40 7.29
C ASP A 25 -8.78 5.53 8.32
N ASP A 26 -8.73 5.98 9.57
CA ASP A 26 -8.06 5.31 10.68
C ASP A 26 -8.46 3.83 10.79
N GLY A 27 -7.47 2.94 10.83
CA GLY A 27 -7.66 1.50 11.02
C GLY A 27 -8.15 0.72 9.79
N ILE A 28 -8.27 1.36 8.61
CA ILE A 28 -8.54 0.62 7.38
C ILE A 28 -7.27 -0.14 6.95
N PRO A 29 -7.34 -1.48 6.77
CA PRO A 29 -6.18 -2.26 6.37
C PRO A 29 -5.85 -2.03 4.90
N VAL A 30 -4.59 -1.71 4.61
CA VAL A 30 -4.08 -1.49 3.25
C VAL A 30 -2.87 -2.37 2.99
N VAL A 31 -2.99 -3.21 1.97
CA VAL A 31 -1.87 -4.01 1.47
C VAL A 31 -1.26 -3.29 0.28
N ALA A 32 -0.02 -2.85 0.42
CA ALA A 32 0.71 -2.14 -0.62
C ALA A 32 1.77 -3.04 -1.25
N ILE A 33 1.77 -3.16 -2.57
CA ILE A 33 2.71 -4.02 -3.33
C ILE A 33 3.61 -3.12 -4.17
N LEU A 34 4.88 -3.03 -3.81
CA LEU A 34 5.87 -2.08 -4.35
C LEU A 34 7.07 -2.82 -4.98
N PRO A 35 6.88 -3.51 -6.12
CA PRO A 35 8.01 -4.11 -6.81
C PRO A 35 8.93 -3.02 -7.39
N PRO A 36 10.23 -3.30 -7.57
CA PRO A 36 11.11 -2.43 -8.33
C PRO A 36 10.55 -2.20 -9.74
N GLY A 37 10.53 -0.94 -10.21
CA GLY A 37 10.08 -0.63 -11.56
C GLY A 37 9.42 0.73 -11.70
N SER A 38 8.74 0.93 -12.82
CA SER A 38 8.15 2.22 -13.21
C SER A 38 7.02 2.68 -12.28
N SER A 39 6.22 1.76 -11.75
CA SER A 39 5.11 2.06 -10.83
C SER A 39 5.54 2.29 -9.39
N TYR A 40 6.82 2.04 -9.06
CA TYR A 40 7.34 2.10 -7.70
C TYR A 40 7.09 3.49 -7.08
N LYS A 41 7.47 4.55 -7.79
CA LYS A 41 7.38 5.93 -7.31
C LYS A 41 5.93 6.32 -6.98
N ASP A 42 5.00 5.95 -7.84
CA ASP A 42 3.58 6.27 -7.67
C ASP A 42 2.99 5.48 -6.50
N THR A 43 3.34 4.18 -6.41
CA THR A 43 2.88 3.32 -5.32
C THR A 43 3.43 3.78 -3.97
N TYR A 44 4.71 4.17 -3.91
CA TYR A 44 5.31 4.70 -2.69
C TYR A 44 4.73 6.05 -2.28
N SER A 45 4.37 6.92 -3.24
CA SER A 45 3.65 8.16 -2.93
C SER A 45 2.30 7.86 -2.29
N ASN A 46 1.55 6.92 -2.86
CA ASN A 46 0.25 6.51 -2.33
C ASN A 46 0.37 5.90 -0.94
N LEU A 47 1.36 5.04 -0.73
CA LEU A 47 1.66 4.41 0.56
C LEU A 47 1.78 5.46 1.67
N LYS A 48 2.59 6.50 1.45
CA LYS A 48 2.78 7.59 2.43
C LYS A 48 1.49 8.36 2.71
N GLU A 49 0.72 8.68 1.67
CA GLU A 49 -0.57 9.37 1.84
C GLU A 49 -1.57 8.52 2.61
N THR A 50 -1.54 7.21 2.39
CA THR A 50 -2.38 6.24 3.10
C THR A 50 -2.02 6.15 4.58
N ILE A 51 -0.73 6.06 4.92
CA ILE A 51 -0.24 6.08 6.31
C ILE A 51 -0.61 7.40 7.01
N THR A 52 -0.49 8.53 6.31
CA THR A 52 -0.82 9.85 6.88
C THR A 52 -2.30 9.99 7.23
N ARG A 53 -3.17 9.16 6.63
CA ARG A 53 -4.61 9.07 6.90
C ARG A 53 -4.97 7.99 7.93
N GLY A 54 -3.97 7.40 8.60
CA GLY A 54 -4.16 6.45 9.70
C GLY A 54 -4.47 5.02 9.28
N ALA A 55 -4.25 4.65 8.03
CA ALA A 55 -4.41 3.27 7.60
C ALA A 55 -3.38 2.33 8.25
N ASP A 56 -3.83 1.11 8.54
CA ASP A 56 -2.97 0.01 8.96
C ASP A 56 -2.35 -0.65 7.74
N VAL A 57 -1.05 -0.42 7.54
CA VAL A 57 -0.37 -0.77 6.30
C VAL A 57 0.47 -2.02 6.43
N ILE A 58 0.32 -2.93 5.47
CA ILE A 58 1.24 -4.05 5.23
C ILE A 58 1.94 -3.82 3.88
N ALA A 59 3.25 -3.63 3.90
CA ALA A 59 4.04 -3.36 2.69
C ALA A 59 4.77 -4.61 2.18
N LEU A 60 4.69 -4.86 0.87
CA LEU A 60 5.44 -5.90 0.18
C LEU A 60 6.40 -5.23 -0.81
N GLY A 61 7.69 -5.49 -0.72
CA GLY A 61 8.68 -4.87 -1.60
C GLY A 61 10.04 -5.55 -1.57
N SER A 62 11.01 -5.00 -2.31
CA SER A 62 12.36 -5.58 -2.40
C SER A 62 13.18 -5.25 -1.16
N LYS A 63 14.06 -6.18 -0.75
CA LYS A 63 14.97 -5.99 0.39
C LYS A 63 15.98 -4.86 0.19
N GLU A 64 16.28 -4.51 -1.06
CA GLU A 64 17.17 -3.41 -1.42
C GLU A 64 16.51 -2.04 -1.20
N ASP A 65 15.19 -2.02 -1.02
CA ASP A 65 14.42 -0.80 -0.83
C ASP A 65 14.49 -0.30 0.62
N LYS A 66 15.50 0.53 0.87
CA LYS A 66 15.70 1.21 2.14
C LYS A 66 14.53 2.10 2.56
N GLN A 67 13.68 2.53 1.64
CA GLN A 67 12.51 3.36 1.97
C GLN A 67 11.45 2.56 2.72
N LEU A 68 11.44 1.22 2.59
CA LEU A 68 10.51 0.37 3.32
C LEU A 68 10.99 0.04 4.73
N GLU A 69 12.26 0.30 5.09
CA GLU A 69 12.78 0.01 6.44
C GLU A 69 11.96 0.70 7.54
N ILE A 70 11.41 1.88 7.26
CA ILE A 70 10.59 2.67 8.20
C ILE A 70 9.17 2.13 8.39
N ILE A 71 8.70 1.20 7.55
CA ILE A 71 7.39 0.58 7.68
C ILE A 71 7.49 -0.59 8.66
N GLU A 72 6.65 -0.62 9.69
CA GLU A 72 6.70 -1.66 10.73
C GLU A 72 6.30 -3.02 10.14
N ASP A 73 5.08 -3.12 9.61
CA ASP A 73 4.57 -4.34 8.99
C ASP A 73 4.99 -4.42 7.51
N LYS A 74 6.07 -5.14 7.27
CA LYS A 74 6.62 -5.35 5.93
C LYS A 74 7.08 -6.78 5.66
N LEU A 75 6.93 -7.20 4.41
CA LEU A 75 7.50 -8.42 3.87
C LEU A 75 8.45 -8.04 2.72
N LEU A 76 9.73 -8.34 2.91
CA LEU A 76 10.78 -8.03 1.94
C LEU A 76 11.20 -9.29 1.18
N PHE A 77 11.33 -9.18 -0.13
CA PHE A 77 11.81 -10.25 -1.01
C PHE A 77 13.14 -9.91 -1.68
N ASP A 78 13.87 -10.95 -2.08
CA ASP A 78 15.15 -10.87 -2.81
C ASP A 78 15.00 -10.40 -4.26
#